data_AF-A0A1W6I4R9-F1
#
_entry.id   AF-A0A1W6I4R9-F1
#
_cell.length_a   1.000
_cell.length_b   1.000
_cell.length_c   1.000
_cell.angle_alpha   90.00
_cell.angle_beta   90.00
_cell.angle_gamma   90.00
#
_symmetry.space_group_name_H-M   'P 1'
#
loop_
_entity.id
_entity.type
_entity.pdbx_description
1 polymer ?
#
loop_
_entity_poly.entity_id
_entity_poly.type
_entity_poly.pdbx_seq_one_letter_code
_entity_poly.pdbx_strand_id
1 'polypeptide(L)'
;IENLIGAPNGFSSIVYLLLKGTLPSESEYEEFTRILSAEYDVPKLVMDVIRSFPRDSHPMAVLIASFSALAAQYHLCNIDSLTGALVAIAKVPGIVACIYRHAANLDFIQADANL
;
A
#
# COMPACT_ATOMS: atom_id res chain seq x y z
N ILE A 1 0.61 23.18 -3.38
CA ILE A 1 -0.32 22.05 -3.17
C ILE A 1 -1.52 22.18 -4.09
N GLU A 2 -2.17 23.36 -4.18
CA GLU A 2 -3.34 23.59 -5.05
C GLU A 2 -3.11 23.19 -6.52
N ASN A 3 -1.93 23.50 -7.09
CA ASN A 3 -1.56 23.11 -8.46
C ASN A 3 -1.42 21.59 -8.68
N LEU A 4 -1.39 20.77 -7.61
CA LEU A 4 -1.26 19.31 -7.70
C LEU A 4 -2.61 18.60 -7.61
N ILE A 5 -3.69 19.31 -7.22
CA ILE A 5 -5.02 18.71 -7.05
C ILE A 5 -5.59 18.23 -8.40
N GLY A 6 -5.23 18.90 -9.50
CA GLY A 6 -5.61 18.53 -10.86
C GLY A 6 -4.51 17.79 -11.64
N ALA A 7 -3.54 17.18 -10.96
CA ALA A 7 -2.45 16.47 -11.64
C ALA A 7 -3.00 15.37 -12.58
N PRO A 8 -2.47 15.25 -13.80
CA PRO A 8 -2.90 14.19 -14.72
C PRO A 8 -2.63 12.83 -14.08
N ASN A 9 -3.60 11.92 -14.20
CA ASN A 9 -3.59 10.58 -13.63
C ASN A 9 -3.53 10.49 -12.09
N GLY A 10 -3.91 11.59 -11.40
CA GLY A 10 -4.30 11.59 -9.99
C GLY A 10 -3.18 11.26 -8.99
N PHE A 11 -3.52 10.49 -7.96
CA PHE A 11 -2.63 10.19 -6.83
C PHE A 11 -1.32 9.51 -7.25
N SER A 12 -1.37 8.55 -8.18
CA SER A 12 -0.20 7.78 -8.61
C SER A 12 0.90 8.67 -9.24
N SER A 13 0.51 9.69 -10.02
CA SER A 13 1.46 10.67 -10.57
C SER A 13 2.10 11.54 -9.49
N ILE A 14 1.37 11.87 -8.43
CA ILE A 14 1.90 12.62 -7.29
C ILE A 14 2.88 11.75 -6.50
N VAL A 15 2.58 10.47 -6.29
CA VAL A 15 3.51 9.53 -5.66
C VAL A 15 4.79 9.42 -6.48
N TYR A 16 4.68 9.27 -7.80
CA TYR A 16 5.86 9.26 -8.68
C TYR A 16 6.69 10.53 -8.52
N LEU A 17 6.04 11.70 -8.54
CA LEU A 17 6.69 13.00 -8.33
C LEU A 17 7.42 13.07 -6.98
N LEU A 18 6.82 12.58 -5.91
CA LEU A 18 7.45 12.59 -4.58
C LEU A 18 8.63 11.62 -4.48
N LEU A 19 8.59 10.49 -5.18
CA LEU A 19 9.65 9.48 -5.16
C LEU A 19 10.81 9.80 -6.12
N LYS A 20 10.53 10.43 -7.27
CA LYS A 20 11.49 10.65 -8.37
C LYS A 20 11.86 12.11 -8.59
N GLY A 21 11.10 13.06 -8.04
CA GLY A 21 11.35 14.50 -8.16
C GLY A 21 10.83 15.14 -9.46
N THR A 22 10.28 14.36 -10.39
CA THR A 22 9.72 14.84 -11.66
C THR A 22 8.34 14.23 -11.92
N LEU A 23 7.51 14.90 -12.72
CA LEU A 23 6.25 14.31 -13.19
C LEU A 23 6.56 13.19 -14.20
N PRO A 24 5.81 12.07 -14.18
CA PRO A 24 6.04 10.97 -15.11
C PRO A 24 5.60 11.34 -16.52
N SER A 25 6.34 10.85 -17.52
CA SER A 25 5.83 10.69 -18.88
C SER A 25 4.79 9.57 -18.95
N GLU A 26 4.06 9.47 -20.06
CA GLU A 26 3.01 8.45 -20.27
C GLU A 26 3.56 7.02 -20.10
N SER A 27 4.73 6.72 -20.69
CA SER A 27 5.37 5.41 -20.55
C SER A 27 5.86 5.12 -19.13
N GLU A 28 6.38 6.14 -18.43
CA GLU A 28 6.82 5.98 -17.03
C GLU A 28 5.64 5.78 -16.09
N TYR A 29 4.52 6.45 -16.38
CA TYR A 29 3.28 6.29 -15.62
C TYR A 29 2.70 4.88 -15.77
N GLU A 30 2.65 4.33 -16.99
CA GLU A 30 2.19 2.97 -17.24
C GLU A 30 3.06 1.94 -16.53
N GLU A 31 4.39 2.09 -16.61
CA GLU A 31 5.32 1.20 -15.92
C GLU A 31 5.16 1.29 -14.41
N PHE A 32 5.10 2.51 -13.87
CA PHE A 32 4.90 2.74 -12.45
C PHE A 32 3.60 2.13 -11.94
N THR A 33 2.50 2.30 -12.67
CA THR A 33 1.18 1.75 -12.32
C THR A 33 1.18 0.22 -12.37
N ARG A 34 1.90 -0.39 -13.33
CA ARG A 34 2.07 -1.84 -13.39
C ARG A 34 2.83 -2.38 -12.19
N ILE A 35 3.90 -1.71 -11.78
CA ILE A 35 4.68 -2.10 -10.59
C ILE A 35 3.82 -1.93 -9.32
N LEU A 36 3.06 -0.84 -9.23
CA LEU A 36 2.23 -0.54 -8.07
C LEU A 36 1.09 -1.57 -7.91
N SER A 37 0.38 -1.88 -9.00
CA SER A 37 -0.73 -2.85 -9.01
C SER A 37 -0.27 -4.27 -8.69
N ALA A 38 0.93 -4.66 -9.14
CA ALA A 38 1.53 -5.95 -8.76
C ALA A 38 1.76 -6.09 -7.25
N GLU A 39 1.86 -4.97 -6.53
CA GLU A 39 2.08 -4.92 -5.10
C GLU A 39 0.82 -4.59 -4.29
N TYR A 40 -0.40 -4.66 -4.85
CA TYR A 40 -1.62 -4.41 -4.06
C TYR A 40 -2.00 -5.54 -3.10
N ASP A 41 -1.66 -6.79 -3.41
CA ASP A 41 -2.07 -7.92 -2.60
C ASP A 41 -1.43 -7.89 -1.21
N VAL A 42 -2.28 -7.97 -0.18
CA VAL A 42 -1.84 -7.99 1.22
C VAL A 42 -1.27 -9.38 1.54
N PRO A 43 -0.05 -9.49 2.09
CA PRO A 43 0.48 -10.79 2.47
C PRO A 43 -0.36 -11.48 3.54
N LYS A 44 -0.44 -12.81 3.47
CA LYS A 44 -1.18 -13.62 4.46
C LYS A 44 -0.72 -13.35 5.90
N LEU A 45 0.59 -13.19 6.12
CA LEU A 45 1.15 -12.85 7.44
C LEU A 45 0.51 -11.58 8.01
N VAL A 46 0.35 -10.55 7.18
CA VAL A 46 -0.26 -9.28 7.59
C VAL A 46 -1.75 -9.46 7.89
N MET A 47 -2.47 -10.22 7.05
CA MET A 47 -3.87 -10.55 7.32
C MET A 47 -4.06 -11.31 8.64
N ASP A 48 -3.18 -12.26 8.94
CA ASP A 48 -3.23 -13.04 10.18
C ASP A 48 -2.92 -12.17 11.41
N VAL A 49 -1.98 -11.22 11.29
CA VAL A 49 -1.73 -10.20 12.32
C VAL A 49 -2.98 -9.36 12.56
N ILE A 50 -3.62 -8.82 11.52
CA ILE A 50 -4.87 -8.04 11.66
C ILE A 50 -5.93 -8.85 12.41
N ARG A 51 -6.12 -10.13 12.06
CA ARG A 51 -7.10 -11.02 12.69
C ARG A 51 -6.82 -11.33 14.16
N SER A 52 -5.57 -11.28 14.58
CA SER A 52 -5.16 -11.55 15.96
C SER A 52 -5.54 -10.44 16.96
N PHE A 53 -5.81 -9.23 16.47
CA PHE A 53 -6.23 -8.12 17.31
C PHE A 53 -7.72 -8.23 17.69
N PRO A 54 -8.10 -7.77 18.90
CA PRO A 54 -9.49 -7.49 19.22
C PRO A 54 -10.13 -6.55 18.19
N ARG A 55 -11.41 -6.75 17.85
CA ARG A 55 -12.11 -5.96 16.82
C ARG A 55 -12.32 -4.50 17.19
N ASP A 56 -12.28 -4.19 18.48
CA ASP A 56 -12.36 -2.84 19.06
C ASP A 56 -10.99 -2.18 19.24
N SER A 57 -9.90 -2.82 18.77
CA SER A 57 -8.56 -2.25 18.81
C SER A 57 -8.49 -0.96 17.98
N HIS A 58 -7.75 0.02 18.48
CA HIS A 58 -7.54 1.27 17.76
C HIS A 58 -6.90 1.01 16.37
N PRO A 59 -7.50 1.47 15.24
CA PRO A 59 -7.05 1.11 13.90
C PRO A 59 -5.56 1.40 13.63
N MET A 60 -5.04 2.50 14.18
CA MET A 60 -3.62 2.84 14.04
C MET A 60 -2.68 1.86 14.74
N ALA A 61 -3.09 1.22 15.85
CA ALA A 61 -2.28 0.21 16.52
C ALA A 61 -2.15 -1.05 15.65
N VAL A 62 -3.26 -1.47 15.04
CA VAL A 62 -3.29 -2.59 14.09
C VAL A 62 -2.47 -2.27 12.84
N LEU A 63 -2.53 -1.02 12.35
CA LEU A 63 -1.73 -0.56 11.22
C LEU A 63 -0.23 -0.65 11.52
N ILE A 64 0.23 -0.16 12.68
CA ILE A 64 1.64 -0.23 13.10
C ILE A 64 2.11 -1.69 13.14
N ALA A 65 1.33 -2.59 13.74
CA ALA A 65 1.66 -4.01 13.80
C ALA A 65 1.74 -4.64 12.40
N SER A 66 0.83 -4.25 11.50
CA SER A 66 0.84 -4.69 10.09
C SER A 66 2.13 -4.26 9.37
N PHE A 67 2.60 -3.04 9.62
CA PHE A 67 3.89 -2.56 9.10
C PHE A 67 5.09 -3.32 9.69
N SER A 68 5.05 -3.67 10.98
CA SER A 68 6.10 -4.52 11.57
C SER A 68 6.14 -5.90 10.91
N ALA A 69 4.99 -6.48 10.60
CA ALA A 69 4.89 -7.75 9.88
C ALA A 69 5.43 -7.65 8.45
N LEU A 70 5.12 -6.56 7.72
CA LEU A 70 5.72 -6.28 6.42
C LEU A 70 7.25 -6.17 6.53
N ALA A 71 7.76 -5.40 7.48
CA ALA A 71 9.21 -5.24 7.67
C ALA A 71 9.91 -6.57 7.94
N ALA A 72 9.31 -7.45 8.74
CA ALA A 72 9.83 -8.78 8.99
C ALA A 72 9.85 -9.66 7.73
N GLN A 73 8.79 -9.60 6.90
CA GLN A 73 8.70 -10.38 5.67
C GLN A 73 9.73 -9.95 4.62
N TYR A 74 9.95 -8.64 4.48
CA TYR A 74 10.85 -8.09 3.47
C TYR A 74 12.31 -7.96 3.95
N HIS A 75 12.64 -8.35 5.19
CA HIS A 75 13.97 -8.18 5.78
C HIS A 75 15.11 -8.82 4.97
N LEU A 76 14.88 -10.00 4.38
CA LEU A 76 15.90 -10.76 3.63
C LEU A 76 15.92 -10.43 2.14
N CYS A 77 14.91 -9.71 1.65
CA CYS A 77 14.92 -9.19 0.31
C CYS A 77 15.89 -8.00 0.32
N ASN A 78 17.02 -8.07 -0.38
CA ASN A 78 17.96 -6.96 -0.50
C ASN A 78 17.37 -5.86 -1.39
N ILE A 79 16.26 -5.25 -0.95
CA ILE A 79 15.49 -4.27 -1.71
C ILE A 79 16.11 -2.90 -1.50
N ASP A 80 16.22 -2.15 -2.59
CA ASP A 80 16.57 -0.73 -2.48
C ASP A 80 15.48 0.03 -1.71
N SER A 81 15.92 1.08 -1.02
CA SER A 81 15.08 2.00 -0.24
C SER A 81 13.88 2.53 -1.02
N LEU A 82 14.07 2.84 -2.31
CA LEU A 82 13.02 3.35 -3.18
C LEU A 82 11.94 2.29 -3.46
N THR A 83 12.36 1.06 -3.74
CA THR A 83 11.45 -0.06 -3.99
C THR A 83 10.70 -0.43 -2.70
N GLY A 84 11.39 -0.42 -1.55
CA GLY A 84 10.74 -0.62 -0.25
C GLY A 84 9.66 0.42 0.04
N ALA A 85 9.91 1.70 -0.27
CA ALA A 85 8.92 2.76 -0.14
C ALA A 85 7.71 2.54 -1.08
N LEU A 86 7.95 2.12 -2.32
CA LEU A 86 6.89 1.81 -3.29
C LEU A 86 6.00 0.67 -2.80
N VAL A 87 6.61 -0.45 -2.37
CA VAL A 87 5.88 -1.60 -1.82
C VAL A 87 5.05 -1.17 -0.60
N ALA A 88 5.63 -0.40 0.32
CA ALA A 88 4.91 0.10 1.48
C ALA A 88 3.68 0.93 1.08
N ILE A 89 3.83 1.86 0.11
CA ILE A 89 2.72 2.69 -0.38
C ILE A 89 1.63 1.82 -1.04
N ALA A 90 2.03 0.83 -1.85
CA ALA A 90 1.10 -0.06 -2.55
C ALA A 90 0.24 -0.91 -1.59
N LYS A 91 0.82 -1.37 -0.48
CA LYS A 91 0.13 -2.25 0.49
C LYS A 91 -0.84 -1.49 1.42
N VAL A 92 -0.63 -0.19 1.65
CA VAL A 92 -1.41 0.59 2.62
C VAL A 92 -2.91 0.55 2.36
N PRO A 93 -3.44 0.79 1.14
CA PRO A 93 -4.87 0.74 0.88
C PRO A 93 -5.48 -0.62 1.23
N GLY A 94 -4.81 -1.71 0.84
CA GLY A 94 -5.26 -3.08 1.14
C GLY A 94 -5.27 -3.38 2.64
N ILE A 95 -4.23 -2.94 3.37
CA ILE A 95 -4.14 -3.11 4.83
C ILE A 95 -5.25 -2.33 5.53
N VAL A 96 -5.47 -1.06 5.16
CA VAL A 96 -6.53 -0.23 5.74
C VAL A 96 -7.91 -0.83 5.48
N ALA A 97 -8.15 -1.33 4.27
CA ALA A 97 -9.38 -2.05 3.94
C ALA A 97 -9.56 -3.30 4.81
N CYS A 98 -8.51 -4.11 5.01
CA CYS A 98 -8.56 -5.28 5.88
C CYS A 98 -8.84 -4.91 7.35
N ILE A 99 -8.22 -3.84 7.86
CA ILE A 99 -8.45 -3.35 9.24
C ILE A 99 -9.91 -2.92 9.41
N TYR A 100 -10.46 -2.14 8.47
CA TYR A 100 -11.86 -1.73 8.51
C TYR A 100 -12.80 -2.93 8.50
N ARG A 101 -12.55 -3.91 7.62
CA ARG A 101 -13.38 -5.10 7.49
C ARG A 101 -13.31 -6.00 8.72
N HIS A 102 -12.14 -6.12 9.35
CA HIS A 102 -11.98 -6.83 10.64
C HIS A 102 -12.82 -6.18 11.75
N ALA A 103 -12.74 -4.86 11.88
CA ALA A 103 -13.55 -4.11 12.84
C ALA A 103 -15.07 -4.26 12.58
N ALA A 104 -15.46 -4.30 11.30
CA ALA A 104 -16.84 -4.47 10.87
C ALA A 104 -17.33 -5.94 10.84
N ASN A 105 -16.50 -6.92 11.21
CA ASN A 105 -16.81 -8.35 11.12
C ASN A 105 -17.19 -8.81 9.69
N LEU A 106 -16.43 -8.35 8.69
CA LEU A 106 -16.57 -8.70 7.28
C LEU A 106 -15.35 -9.49 6.80
N ASP A 107 -15.56 -10.44 5.88
CA ASP A 107 -14.47 -11.23 5.29
C ASP A 107 -13.52 -10.39 4.45
N PHE A 108 -12.22 -10.67 4.44
CA PHE A 108 -11.26 -9.93 3.63
C PHE A 108 -11.49 -10.12 2.13
N ILE A 109 -11.22 -9.07 1.35
CA ILE A 109 -11.36 -9.04 -0.10
C ILE A 109 -9.96 -8.91 -0.72
N GLN A 110 -9.72 -9.59 -1.83
CA GLN A 110 -8.47 -9.49 -2.60
C GLN A 110 -8.43 -8.17 -3.38
N ALA A 111 -7.24 -7.65 -3.64
CA ALA A 111 -7.12 -6.44 -4.44
C ALA A 111 -7.50 -6.72 -5.90
N ASP A 112 -8.13 -5.75 -6.56
CA ASP A 112 -8.30 -5.77 -8.01
C ASP A 112 -7.13 -4.98 -8.63
N ALA A 113 -6.31 -5.64 -9.43
CA ALA A 113 -5.15 -5.04 -10.08
C ALA A 113 -5.52 -4.12 -11.26
N ASN A 114 -6.80 -4.10 -11.68
CA ASN A 114 -7.27 -3.29 -12.81
C ASN A 114 -7.87 -1.94 -12.39
N LEU A 115 -7.92 -1.65 -11.09
CA LEU A 115 -8.39 -0.38 -10.50
C LEU A 115 -7.24 0.52 -10.05
#